data_AF-A0A4V2NGH3-F1
#
_entry.id   AF-A0A4V2NGH3-F1
#
_cell.length_a   1.000
_cell.length_b   1.000
_cell.length_c   1.000
_cell.angle_alpha   90.00
_cell.angle_beta   90.00
_cell.angle_gamma   90.00
#
_symmetry.space_group_name_H-M   'P 1'
#
loop_
_entity.id
_entity.type
_entity.pdbx_description
1 polymer ?
#
loop_
_entity_poly.entity_id
_entity_poly.type
_entity_poly.pdbx_seq_one_letter_code
_entity_poly.pdbx_strand_id
1 'polypeptide(L)' 'MSASKQISVRVDDEDIAVWVAKTGKVTWQAWATFRGQHLRVSGSSEPNAIDVWMQTADYAAKA' A
#
# COMPACT_ATOMS: atom_id res chain seq x y z
N MET A 1 -2.63 -14.39 -12.69
CA MET A 1 -2.65 -13.37 -11.63
C MET A 1 -1.47 -13.64 -10.72
N SER A 2 -0.70 -12.62 -10.32
CA SER A 2 0.41 -12.82 -9.36
C SER A 2 -0.17 -13.07 -7.97
N ALA A 3 0.49 -13.90 -7.17
CA ALA A 3 0.19 -13.99 -5.75
C ALA A 3 0.38 -12.61 -5.10
N SER A 4 -0.46 -12.29 -4.13
CA SER A 4 -0.27 -11.12 -3.26
C SER A 4 0.91 -11.36 -2.33
N LYS A 5 1.76 -10.35 -2.20
CA LYS A 5 2.92 -10.33 -1.31
C LYS A 5 2.62 -9.39 -0.15
N GLN A 6 2.97 -9.80 1.06
CA GLN A 6 2.92 -8.92 2.22
C GLN A 6 4.31 -8.30 2.44
N ILE A 7 4.36 -7.01 2.70
CA ILE A 7 5.56 -6.28 3.06
C ILE A 7 5.30 -5.50 4.36
N SER A 8 6.35 -5.31 5.17
CA SER A 8 6.28 -4.43 6.33
C SER A 8 6.76 -3.05 5.92
N VAL A 9 5.96 -2.03 6.23
CA VAL A 9 6.26 -0.63 5.92
C VAL A 9 6.08 0.19 7.19
N ARG A 10 7.07 1.03 7.52
CA ARG A 10 7.00 1.91 8.68
C ARG A 10 6.36 3.24 8.31
N VAL A 11 5.27 3.60 8.99
CA VAL A 11 4.53 4.86 8.83
C VAL A 11 4.21 5.39 10.23
N ASP A 12 4.59 6.64 10.52
CA ASP A 12 4.38 7.29 11.83
C ASP A 12 4.81 6.43 13.04
N ASP A 13 6.01 5.85 12.94
CA ASP A 13 6.60 4.92 13.92
C ASP A 13 5.86 3.59 14.15
N GLU A 14 4.83 3.29 13.35
CA GLU A 14 4.12 2.02 13.34
C GLU A 14 4.53 1.16 12.14
N ASP A 15 4.82 -0.13 12.39
CA ASP A 15 5.07 -1.11 11.32
C ASP A 15 3.74 -1.69 10.83
N ILE A 16 3.40 -1.39 9.58
CA ILE A 16 2.14 -1.80 8.96
C ILE A 16 2.40 -2.85 7.90
N ALA A 17 1.62 -3.93 7.97
CA ALA A 17 1.71 -5.02 7.00
C ALA A 17 0.85 -4.73 5.77
N VAL A 18 1.49 -4.24 4.70
CA VAL A 18 0.86 -3.86 3.44
C VAL A 18 0.87 -5.04 2.48
N TRP A 19 -0.27 -5.31 1.86
CA TRP A 19 -0.37 -6.29 0.78
C TRP A 19 -0.19 -5.59 -0.55
N VAL A 20 0.60 -6.20 -1.44
CA VAL A 20 0.82 -5.72 -2.80
C VAL A 20 0.63 -6.86 -3.80
N ALA A 21 -0.10 -6.59 -4.89
CA ALA A 21 -0.31 -7.57 -5.95
C ALA A 21 -0.40 -6.93 -7.32
N LYS A 22 0.06 -7.66 -8.33
CA LYS A 22 -0.14 -7.30 -9.73
C LYS A 22 -1.55 -7.69 -10.18
N THR A 23 -2.38 -6.70 -10.49
CA THR A 23 -3.80 -6.88 -10.87
C THR A 23 -4.06 -6.72 -12.37
N GLY A 24 -3.11 -6.15 -13.12
CA GLY A 24 -3.20 -6.00 -14.57
C GLY A 24 -1.84 -6.19 -15.25
N LYS A 25 -1.78 -5.99 -16.58
CA LYS A 25 -0.52 -6.11 -17.34
C LYS A 25 0.57 -5.17 -16.81
N VAL A 26 0.16 -3.96 -16.43
CA VAL A 26 1.00 -2.85 -15.94
C VAL A 26 0.41 -2.19 -14.68
N THR A 27 -0.50 -2.88 -14.00
CA THR A 27 -1.22 -2.33 -12.83
C THR A 27 -0.90 -3.16 -11.61
N TRP A 28 -0.50 -2.47 -10.55
CA TRP A 28 -0.28 -3.01 -9.23
C TRP A 28 -1.23 -2.36 -8.25
N GLN A 29 -1.64 -3.09 -7.23
CA GLN A 29 -2.43 -2.55 -6.13
C GLN A 29 -1.71 -2.81 -4.82
N ALA A 30 -1.74 -1.81 -3.95
CA ALA A 30 -1.29 -1.92 -2.57
C ALA A 30 -2.48 -1.62 -1.64
N TRP A 31 -2.65 -2.43 -0.60
CA TRP A 31 -3.72 -2.24 0.37
C TRP A 31 -3.33 -2.69 1.78
N ALA A 32 -3.83 -1.97 2.76
CA ALA A 32 -3.70 -2.30 4.18
C ALA A 32 -4.73 -1.51 5.00
N THR A 33 -4.93 -1.93 6.23
CA THR A 33 -5.71 -1.16 7.21
C THR A 33 -4.76 -0.30 8.02
N PHE A 34 -5.00 1.01 8.06
CA PHE A 34 -4.23 1.97 8.85
C PHE A 34 -5.21 2.80 9.70
N ARG A 35 -5.01 2.84 11.02
CA ARG A 35 -5.88 3.57 11.98
C ARG A 35 -7.39 3.30 11.80
N GLY A 36 -7.75 2.06 11.50
CA GLY A 36 -9.14 1.65 11.27
C GLY A 36 -9.71 2.00 9.89
N GLN A 37 -8.93 2.64 9.02
CA GLN A 37 -9.29 2.93 7.64
C GLN A 37 -8.66 1.91 6.68
N HIS A 38 -9.45 1.38 5.76
CA HIS A 38 -8.94 0.51 4.70
C HIS A 38 -8.42 1.36 3.55
N LEU A 39 -7.11 1.44 3.41
CA LEU A 39 -6.45 2.16 2.33
C LEU A 39 -6.13 1.19 1.20
N ARG A 40 -6.60 1.51 -0.01
CA ARG A 40 -6.33 0.74 -1.22
C ARG A 40 -5.98 1.69 -2.36
N VAL A 41 -4.81 1.50 -2.95
CA VAL A 41 -4.28 2.35 -4.02
C VAL A 41 -3.80 1.51 -5.20
N SER A 42 -3.62 2.17 -6.35
CA SER A 42 -3.06 1.56 -7.56
C SER A 42 -1.78 2.27 -7.97
N GLY A 43 -0.82 1.51 -8.51
CA GLY A 43 0.41 2.02 -9.10
C GLY A 43 0.74 1.34 -10.43
N SER A 44 1.65 1.95 -11.19
CA SER A 44 2.15 1.42 -12.48
C SER A 44 3.23 0.35 -12.31
N SER A 45 3.79 0.21 -11.11
CA SER A 45 4.79 -0.79 -10.72
C SER A 45 4.60 -1.18 -9.24
N GLU A 46 5.24 -2.27 -8.79
CA GLU A 46 5.21 -2.67 -7.38
C GLU A 46 5.72 -1.55 -6.46
N PRO A 47 6.91 -0.94 -6.68
CA PRO A 47 7.39 0.16 -5.85
C PRO A 47 6.46 1.36 -5.87
N ASN A 48 5.94 1.73 -7.05
CA ASN A 48 5.03 2.87 -7.16
C ASN A 48 3.72 2.67 -6.39
N ALA A 49 3.15 1.46 -6.38
CA ALA A 49 1.95 1.17 -5.61
C ALA A 49 2.22 1.28 -4.09
N ILE A 50 3.39 0.86 -3.63
CA ILE A 50 3.82 0.96 -2.23
C ILE A 50 4.02 2.42 -1.84
N ASP A 51 4.75 3.19 -2.65
CA ASP A 51 5.02 4.62 -2.41
C ASP A 51 3.71 5.42 -2.32
N VAL A 52 2.77 5.18 -3.23
CA VAL A 52 1.45 5.85 -3.21
C VAL A 52 0.68 5.46 -1.95
N TRP A 53 0.77 4.20 -1.52
CA TRP A 53 0.10 3.74 -0.29
C TRP A 53 0.69 4.45 0.94
N MET A 54 2.01 4.55 1.03
CA MET A 54 2.71 5.27 2.10
C MET A 54 2.30 6.74 2.15
N GLN A 55 2.32 7.44 1.01
CA GLN A 55 1.91 8.85 0.94
C GLN A 55 0.45 9.04 1.37
N THR A 56 -0.43 8.10 1.02
CA THR A 56 -1.84 8.13 1.41
C THR A 56 -1.99 7.90 2.92
N ALA A 57 -1.24 6.96 3.50
CA ALA A 57 -1.24 6.69 4.93
C ALA A 57 -0.65 7.89 5.73
N ASP A 58 0.45 8.47 5.26
CA ASP A 58 1.05 9.69 5.86
C ASP A 58 0.10 10.88 5.82
N TYR A 59 -0.64 11.04 4.71
CA TYR A 59 -1.66 12.09 4.60
C TYR A 59 -2.81 11.83 5.57
N ALA A 60 -3.30 10.59 5.67
CA ALA A 60 -4.35 10.20 6.62
C ALA A 60 -3.89 10.29 8.08
N ALA A 61 -2.59 10.16 8.37
CA ALA A 61 -2.04 10.33 9.71
C ALA A 61 -2.03 11.80 10.18
N LYS A 62 -1.92 12.73 9.22
CA LYS A 62 -1.84 14.18 9.45
C LYS A 62 -3.20 14.88 9.37
N ALA A 63 -4.21 14.22 8.80
CA ALA A 63 -5.58 14.72 8.67
C ALA A 63 -6.38 14.48 9.95
#